data_AF-A0A536T586-F1
#
_entry.id   AF-A0A536T586-F1
#
_cell.length_a   1.000
_cell.length_b   1.000
_cell.length_c   1.000
_cell.angle_alpha   90.00
_cell.angle_beta   90.00
_cell.angle_gamma   90.00
#
_symmetry.space_group_name_H-M   'P 1'
#
loop_
_entity.id
_entity.type
_entity.pdbx_description
1 polymer ?
#
loop_
_entity_poly.entity_id
_entity_poly.type
_entity_poly.pdbx_seq_one_letter_code
_entity_poly.pdbx_strand_id
1 'polypeptide(L)'
;MDDTVNDGKRDFLKGAAVLGVASSMIAAAAAPRDALAQMLETGIREDSSLAKVRKDGVIRVGYSQTGPWFYKDAKSGELGGIYKDAVDRLAKEMEVKVDYKEVTFQNSTVGLRRNDYELYGSSLTYTLARALVV
;
A
#
# COMPACT_ATOMS: atom_id res chain seq x y z
N MET A 1 -31.07 32.04 50.91
CA MET A 1 -30.27 31.04 50.20
C MET A 1 -31.11 29.78 50.13
N ASP A 2 -31.55 29.39 48.94
CA ASP A 2 -32.12 28.07 48.70
C ASP A 2 -31.71 27.63 47.29
N ASP A 3 -30.78 26.68 47.25
CA ASP A 3 -30.27 26.04 46.05
C ASP A 3 -31.30 25.01 45.56
N THR A 4 -32.04 25.34 44.52
CA THR A 4 -32.83 24.34 43.79
C THR A 4 -31.98 23.78 42.64
N VAL A 5 -31.29 22.68 42.95
CA VAL A 5 -30.58 21.86 41.95
C VAL A 5 -31.58 21.38 40.90
N ASN A 6 -31.31 21.70 39.63
CA ASN A 6 -32.13 21.32 38.50
C ASN A 6 -31.90 19.84 38.13
N ASP A 7 -32.76 18.96 38.66
CA ASP A 7 -32.78 17.51 38.41
C ASP A 7 -33.21 17.12 36.98
N GLY A 8 -33.75 18.05 36.18
CA GLY A 8 -34.28 17.77 34.84
C GLY A 8 -33.22 17.32 33.83
N LYS A 9 -31.96 17.74 33.99
CA LYS A 9 -30.87 17.35 33.06
C LYS A 9 -30.44 15.89 33.24
N ARG A 10 -30.59 15.34 34.45
CA ARG A 10 -30.18 13.97 34.77
C ARG A 10 -31.26 12.95 34.39
N ASP A 11 -32.53 13.34 34.48
CA ASP A 11 -33.66 12.50 34.07
C ASP A 11 -33.79 12.38 32.55
N PHE A 12 -33.45 13.44 31.80
CA PHE A 12 -33.42 13.39 30.34
C PHE A 12 -32.36 12.39 29.80
N LEU A 13 -31.20 12.31 30.45
CA LEU A 13 -30.14 11.38 30.08
C LEU A 13 -30.47 9.92 30.43
N LYS A 14 -31.29 9.68 31.46
CA LYS A 14 -31.77 8.33 31.80
C LYS A 14 -32.91 7.88 30.88
N GLY A 15 -33.78 8.80 30.43
CA GLY A 15 -34.84 8.51 29.46
C GLY A 15 -34.32 8.16 28.06
N ALA A 16 -33.20 8.76 27.63
CA ALA A 16 -32.61 8.48 26.32
C ALA A 16 -31.80 7.17 26.27
N ALA A 17 -31.42 6.60 27.43
CA ALA A 17 -30.54 5.43 27.50
C ALA A 17 -31.29 4.08 27.42
N VAL A 18 -32.62 4.04 27.52
CA VAL A 18 -33.39 2.77 27.58
C VAL A 18 -34.12 2.42 26.27
N LEU A 19 -34.17 3.33 25.28
CA LEU A 19 -34.75 3.04 23.95
C LEU A 19 -33.71 2.88 22.82
N GLY A 20 -32.41 2.98 23.13
CA GLY A 20 -31.33 2.89 22.13
C GLY A 20 -30.80 1.49 21.84
N VAL A 21 -31.23 0.45 22.58
CA VAL A 21 -30.71 -0.92 22.41
C VAL A 21 -31.52 -1.79 21.43
N ALA A 22 -32.59 -1.26 20.84
CA ALA A 22 -33.43 -1.99 19.88
C ALA A 22 -33.50 -1.36 18.48
N SER A 23 -32.81 -0.25 18.21
CA SER A 23 -32.77 0.39 16.89
C SER A 23 -31.37 0.38 16.23
N SER A 24 -30.37 -0.20 16.88
CA SER A 24 -28.99 -0.28 16.38
C SER A 24 -28.79 -1.18 15.15
N MET A 25 -29.81 -1.92 14.71
CA MET A 25 -29.74 -2.76 13.49
C MET A 25 -30.28 -2.08 12.22
N ILE A 26 -30.87 -0.88 12.30
CA ILE A 26 -31.38 -0.18 11.10
C ILE A 26 -30.62 1.12 10.80
N ALA A 27 -29.90 1.71 11.76
CA ALA A 27 -29.07 2.89 11.49
C ALA A 27 -27.72 2.58 10.79
N ALA A 28 -27.34 1.31 10.64
CA ALA A 28 -26.13 0.93 9.89
C ALA A 28 -26.23 1.20 8.38
N ALA A 29 -27.43 1.41 7.84
CA ALA A 29 -27.65 1.69 6.42
C ALA A 29 -27.51 3.19 6.04
N ALA A 30 -27.34 4.08 7.03
CA ALA A 30 -27.30 5.53 6.83
C ALA A 30 -26.02 6.18 7.35
N ALA A 31 -24.93 5.42 7.53
CA ALA A 31 -23.62 6.04 7.57
C ALA A 31 -23.43 6.82 6.25
N PRO A 32 -23.04 8.11 6.28
CA PRO A 32 -22.80 8.86 5.06
C PRO A 32 -21.78 8.05 4.25
N ARG A 33 -22.13 7.67 3.01
CA ARG A 33 -21.18 6.94 2.14
C ARG A 33 -19.87 7.72 2.03
N ASP A 34 -19.92 9.04 2.13
CA ASP A 34 -18.77 9.94 2.14
C ASP A 34 -17.87 9.75 3.39
N ALA A 35 -18.46 9.48 4.57
CA ALA A 35 -17.69 9.20 5.79
C ALA A 35 -17.00 7.83 5.74
N LEU A 36 -17.64 6.83 5.11
CA LEU A 36 -17.00 5.54 4.82
C LEU A 36 -15.98 5.65 3.68
N ALA A 37 -16.20 6.50 2.69
CA ALA A 37 -15.26 6.76 1.59
C ALA A 37 -13.99 7.46 2.09
N GLN A 38 -14.11 8.40 3.04
CA GLN A 38 -12.96 9.02 3.71
C GLN A 38 -12.16 8.01 4.55
N MET A 39 -12.78 6.96 5.08
CA MET A 39 -12.07 5.86 5.75
C MET A 39 -11.37 4.90 4.75
N LEU A 40 -11.74 4.95 3.47
CA LEU A 40 -11.20 4.12 2.39
C LEU A 40 -10.20 4.87 1.50
N GLU A 41 -9.99 6.17 1.72
CA GLU A 41 -9.04 6.95 0.96
C GLU A 41 -7.62 6.55 1.35
N THR A 42 -7.03 5.65 0.56
CA THR A 42 -5.74 5.01 0.87
C THR A 42 -4.56 5.99 0.90
N GLY A 43 -4.78 7.28 0.64
CA GLY A 43 -3.74 8.30 0.45
C GLY A 43 -2.84 8.04 -0.76
N ILE A 44 -3.20 7.08 -1.61
CA ILE A 44 -2.43 6.72 -2.80
C ILE A 44 -2.86 7.67 -3.90
N ARG A 45 -1.91 8.42 -4.46
CA ARG A 45 -2.18 9.26 -5.62
C ARG A 45 -2.56 8.37 -6.82
N GLU A 46 -3.65 8.71 -7.49
CA GLU A 46 -4.13 8.02 -8.70
C GLU A 46 -3.10 7.95 -9.83
N ASP A 47 -2.21 8.94 -9.91
CA ASP A 47 -1.12 9.02 -10.90
C ASP A 47 0.19 8.36 -10.45
N SER A 48 0.20 7.67 -9.30
CA SER A 48 1.39 7.00 -8.77
C SER A 48 1.63 5.63 -9.41
N SER A 49 2.90 5.20 -9.42
CA SER A 49 3.28 3.85 -9.83
C SER A 49 2.58 2.77 -8.98
N LEU A 50 2.32 3.03 -7.70
CA LEU A 50 1.61 2.08 -6.83
C LEU A 50 0.14 1.92 -7.24
N ALA A 51 -0.56 3.02 -7.55
CA ALA A 51 -1.93 2.96 -8.07
C ALA A 51 -1.98 2.12 -9.36
N LYS A 52 -1.03 2.34 -10.26
CA LYS A 52 -0.90 1.55 -11.50
C LYS A 52 -0.67 0.06 -11.22
N VAL A 53 0.28 -0.31 -10.37
CA VAL A 53 0.57 -1.71 -10.02
C VAL A 53 -0.66 -2.41 -9.43
N ARG A 54 -1.39 -1.73 -8.53
CA ARG A 54 -2.62 -2.29 -7.94
C ARG A 54 -3.72 -2.47 -8.97
N LYS A 55 -3.86 -1.53 -9.90
CA LYS A 55 -4.85 -1.60 -10.99
C LYS A 55 -4.53 -2.71 -11.99
N ASP A 56 -3.26 -2.84 -12.38
CA ASP A 56 -2.81 -3.78 -13.40
C ASP A 56 -2.67 -5.20 -12.82
N GLY A 57 -2.55 -5.34 -11.49
CA GLY A 57 -2.34 -6.63 -10.81
C GLY A 57 -0.96 -7.23 -11.06
N VAL A 58 -0.01 -6.43 -11.59
CA VAL A 58 1.35 -6.84 -11.95
C VAL A 58 2.33 -5.74 -11.55
N ILE A 59 3.42 -6.12 -10.89
CA ILE A 59 4.59 -5.27 -10.66
C ILE A 59 5.72 -5.71 -11.60
N ARG A 60 6.24 -4.79 -12.42
CA ARG A 60 7.40 -5.04 -13.27
C ARG A 60 8.65 -4.72 -12.47
N VAL A 61 9.59 -5.66 -12.42
CA VAL A 61 10.80 -5.56 -11.61
C VAL A 61 12.02 -5.71 -12.50
N GLY A 62 12.79 -4.62 -12.63
CA GLY A 62 14.09 -4.64 -13.28
C GLY A 62 15.13 -5.26 -12.35
N TYR A 63 15.91 -6.22 -12.83
CA TYR A 63 17.01 -6.81 -12.08
C TYR A 63 18.29 -6.88 -12.90
N SER A 64 19.41 -6.79 -12.21
CA SER A 64 20.75 -7.08 -12.73
C SER A 64 21.39 -8.23 -11.94
N GLN A 65 22.28 -8.96 -12.60
CA GLN A 65 23.04 -10.05 -12.00
C GLN A 65 24.03 -9.51 -10.95
N THR A 66 23.63 -9.49 -9.68
CA THR A 66 24.39 -8.98 -8.54
C THR A 66 24.35 -9.99 -7.40
N GLY A 67 24.84 -11.20 -7.63
CA GLY A 67 24.92 -12.24 -6.60
C GLY A 67 25.66 -11.76 -5.34
N PRO A 68 25.20 -12.10 -4.12
CA PRO A 68 24.11 -13.02 -3.79
C PRO A 68 22.71 -12.38 -3.76
N TRP A 69 22.58 -11.10 -4.12
CA TRP A 69 21.34 -10.33 -3.95
C TRP A 69 20.28 -10.68 -4.97
N PHE A 70 20.69 -10.82 -6.23
CA PHE A 70 19.82 -11.17 -7.34
C PHE A 70 20.67 -11.87 -8.40
N TYR A 71 20.29 -13.06 -8.80
CA TYR A 71 21.00 -13.81 -9.82
C TYR A 71 20.08 -14.77 -10.55
N LYS A 72 20.47 -15.15 -11.78
CA LYS A 72 19.92 -16.28 -12.50
C LYS A 72 20.83 -17.49 -12.27
N ASP A 73 20.29 -18.56 -11.73
CA ASP A 73 21.04 -19.80 -11.57
C ASP A 73 21.42 -20.37 -12.95
N ALA A 74 22.70 -20.67 -13.14
CA ALA A 74 23.19 -21.11 -14.44
C ALA A 74 22.75 -22.54 -14.81
N LYS A 75 22.33 -23.35 -13.83
CA LYS A 75 21.91 -24.74 -14.04
C LYS A 75 20.41 -24.85 -14.27
N SER A 76 19.59 -24.24 -13.41
CA SER A 76 18.13 -24.28 -13.51
C SER A 76 17.56 -23.17 -14.40
N GLY A 77 18.29 -22.06 -14.56
CA GLY A 77 17.79 -20.86 -15.22
C GLY A 77 16.79 -20.06 -14.37
N GLU A 78 16.56 -20.47 -13.12
CA GLU A 78 15.64 -19.80 -12.20
C GLU A 78 16.27 -18.56 -11.58
N LEU A 79 15.44 -17.58 -11.24
CA LEU A 79 15.87 -16.41 -10.50
C LEU A 79 15.97 -16.73 -9.01
N GLY A 80 17.04 -16.25 -8.38
CA GLY A 80 17.29 -16.41 -6.95
C GLY A 80 17.98 -15.19 -6.36
N GLY A 81 18.17 -15.25 -5.05
CA GLY A 81 18.86 -14.21 -4.28
C GLY A 81 17.96 -13.52 -3.26
N ILE A 82 18.62 -12.85 -2.32
CA ILE A 82 17.98 -12.24 -1.14
C ILE A 82 16.92 -11.21 -1.55
N TYR A 83 17.19 -10.39 -2.57
CA TYR A 83 16.24 -9.38 -3.02
C TYR A 83 15.16 -9.96 -3.93
N LYS A 84 15.42 -11.06 -4.64
CA LYS A 84 14.36 -11.80 -5.34
C LYS A 84 13.32 -12.27 -4.31
N ASP A 85 13.78 -12.88 -3.21
CA ASP A 85 12.86 -13.36 -2.16
C ASP A 85 12.08 -12.22 -1.49
N ALA A 86 12.72 -11.05 -1.30
CA ALA A 86 12.06 -9.86 -0.81
C ALA A 86 10.98 -9.33 -1.77
N VAL A 87 11.26 -9.32 -3.08
CA VAL A 87 10.30 -8.90 -4.11
C VAL A 87 9.12 -9.86 -4.19
N ASP A 88 9.36 -11.18 -4.19
CA ASP A 88 8.28 -12.17 -4.21
C ASP A 88 7.39 -12.04 -2.97
N ARG A 89 7.99 -11.77 -1.81
CA ARG A 89 7.24 -11.54 -0.58
C ARG A 89 6.39 -10.28 -0.66
N LEU A 90 6.96 -9.17 -1.15
CA LEU A 90 6.25 -7.92 -1.36
C LEU A 90 5.06 -8.10 -2.31
N ALA A 91 5.28 -8.75 -3.45
CA ALA A 91 4.25 -8.99 -4.44
C ALA A 91 3.12 -9.88 -3.90
N LYS A 92 3.47 -10.90 -3.11
CA LYS A 92 2.50 -11.75 -2.42
C LYS A 92 1.62 -10.96 -1.45
N GLU A 93 2.21 -10.08 -0.65
CA GLU A 93 1.46 -9.23 0.30
C GLU A 93 0.60 -8.19 -0.41
N MET A 94 1.03 -7.71 -1.57
CA MET A 94 0.27 -6.81 -2.43
C MET A 94 -0.77 -7.52 -3.30
N GLU A 95 -0.81 -8.86 -3.29
CA GLU A 95 -1.65 -9.70 -4.14
C GLU A 95 -1.48 -9.41 -5.65
N VAL A 96 -0.24 -9.12 -6.08
CA VAL A 96 0.12 -8.86 -7.49
C VAL A 96 1.10 -9.91 -8.02
N LYS A 97 1.13 -10.09 -9.34
CA LYS A 97 2.14 -10.92 -10.02
C LYS A 97 3.43 -10.14 -10.23
N VAL A 98 4.56 -10.82 -10.32
CA VAL A 98 5.84 -10.20 -10.67
C VAL A 98 6.19 -10.49 -12.13
N ASP A 99 6.56 -9.44 -12.86
CA ASP A 99 7.17 -9.53 -14.19
C ASP A 99 8.64 -9.10 -14.11
N TYR A 100 9.55 -10.09 -14.11
CA TYR A 100 10.97 -9.86 -13.98
C TYR A 100 11.63 -9.52 -15.32
N LYS A 101 12.39 -8.42 -15.35
CA LYS A 101 13.12 -7.95 -16.53
C LYS A 101 14.60 -7.83 -16.25
N GLU A 102 15.40 -8.61 -16.96
CA GLU A 102 16.86 -8.47 -16.89
C GLU A 102 17.30 -7.17 -17.56
N VAL A 103 18.07 -6.36 -16.83
CA VAL A 103 18.66 -5.12 -17.31
C VAL A 103 20.13 -5.06 -16.89
N THR A 104 20.92 -4.25 -17.58
CA THR A 104 22.28 -3.92 -17.11
C THR A 104 22.20 -2.96 -15.93
N PHE A 105 23.14 -3.07 -15.00
CA PHE A 105 23.18 -2.22 -13.81
C PHE A 105 23.29 -0.74 -14.19
N GLN A 106 24.05 -0.44 -15.24
CA GLN A 106 24.23 0.90 -15.80
C GLN A 106 22.92 1.52 -16.30
N ASN A 107 21.98 0.70 -16.77
CA ASN A 107 20.69 1.15 -17.31
C ASN A 107 19.58 1.17 -16.25
N SER A 108 19.88 0.80 -14.99
CA SER A 108 18.90 0.72 -13.90
C SER A 108 18.08 2.01 -13.70
N THR A 109 18.71 3.19 -13.73
CA THR A 109 18.01 4.47 -13.58
C THR A 109 17.37 4.94 -14.89
N VAL A 110 17.86 4.48 -16.04
CA VAL A 110 17.26 4.79 -17.34
C VAL A 110 15.91 4.08 -17.47
N GLY A 111 15.86 2.79 -17.12
CA GLY A 111 14.63 1.99 -17.17
C GLY A 111 13.56 2.50 -16.20
N LEU A 112 13.95 2.89 -14.98
CA LEU A 112 13.02 3.52 -14.01
C LEU A 112 12.38 4.78 -14.57
N ARG A 113 13.19 5.70 -15.11
CA ARG A 113 12.70 6.98 -15.69
C ARG A 113 11.82 6.79 -16.92
N ARG A 114 12.07 5.75 -17.69
CA ARG A 114 11.26 5.39 -18.87
C ARG A 114 9.98 4.62 -18.51
N ASN A 115 9.80 4.29 -17.22
CA ASN A 115 8.69 3.47 -16.75
C ASN A 115 8.66 2.07 -17.40
N ASP A 116 9.85 1.52 -17.69
CA ASP A 116 10.01 0.15 -18.20
C ASP A 116 9.66 -0.89 -17.12
N TYR A 117 9.91 -0.53 -15.86
CA TYR A 117 9.56 -1.24 -14.64
C TYR A 117 9.36 -0.26 -13.47
N GLU A 118 8.56 -0.64 -12.47
CA GLU A 118 8.24 0.21 -11.31
C GLU A 118 9.26 0.08 -10.17
N LEU A 119 9.95 -1.07 -10.08
CA LEU A 119 10.90 -1.36 -9.02
C LEU A 119 12.21 -1.91 -9.61
N TYR A 120 13.35 -1.43 -9.10
CA TYR A 120 14.63 -2.06 -9.37
C TYR A 120 15.02 -2.97 -8.20
N GLY A 121 15.02 -4.28 -8.44
CA GLY A 121 15.16 -5.32 -7.42
C GLY A 121 16.59 -5.73 -7.09
N SER A 122 17.62 -5.09 -7.68
CA SER A 122 19.03 -5.42 -7.42
C SER A 122 19.72 -4.39 -6.52
N SER A 123 21.00 -4.63 -6.18
CA SER A 123 21.77 -3.81 -5.23
C SER A 123 22.12 -2.40 -5.72
N LEU A 124 21.14 -1.51 -5.75
CA LEU A 124 21.33 -0.11 -6.12
C LEU A 124 21.89 0.70 -4.96
N THR A 125 23.06 1.29 -5.14
CA THR A 125 23.62 2.22 -4.15
C THR A 125 22.85 3.54 -4.17
N TYR A 126 22.41 4.00 -3.00
CA TYR A 126 21.75 5.28 -2.83
C TYR A 126 22.77 6.42 -2.91
N THR A 127 22.82 7.09 -4.05
CA THR A 127 23.68 8.27 -4.27
C THR A 127 22.83 9.47 -4.64
N LEU A 128 23.31 10.68 -4.33
CA LEU A 128 22.58 11.91 -4.67
C LEU A 128 22.32 12.03 -6.18
N ALA A 129 23.30 11.67 -7.00
CA ALA A 129 23.15 11.71 -8.45
C ALA A 129 21.99 10.82 -8.97
N ARG A 130 21.69 9.70 -8.31
CA ARG A 130 20.56 8.83 -8.66
C ARG A 130 19.23 9.36 -8.11
N ALA A 131 19.24 9.88 -6.88
CA ALA A 131 18.05 10.42 -6.23
C ALA A 131 17.48 11.66 -6.93
N LEU A 132 18.29 12.42 -7.67
CA LEU A 132 17.84 13.61 -8.40
C LEU A 132 17.18 13.30 -9.75
N VAL A 133 17.22 12.05 -10.21
CA VAL A 133 16.74 11.70 -11.56
C VAL A 133 15.66 10.62 -11.55
N VAL A 134 15.47 9.89 -10.46
CA VAL A 134 14.48 8.82 -10.30
C VAL A 134 13.37 9.25 -9.36
#